data_AF-A0A7T0KF84-F1
#
_entry.id   AF-A0A7T0KF84-F1
#
_cell.length_a   1.000
_cell.length_b   1.000
_cell.length_c   1.000
_cell.angle_alpha   90.00
_cell.angle_beta   90.00
_cell.angle_gamma   90.00
#
_symmetry.space_group_name_H-M   'P 1'
#
loop_
_entity.id
_entity.type
_entity.pdbx_description
1 polymer ?
#
loop_
_entity_poly.entity_id
_entity_poly.type
_entity_poly.pdbx_seq_one_letter_code
_entity_poly.pdbx_strand_id
1 'polypeptide(L)'
;MSAAWMWEGQWLCDSAGRQVAQYHEQVLHFGGGHVLVERDTDEGSLTIRGTTSLGEVFTLRQAGFSVHHLHAQCGLRAYRLPRTRRFGRERVILDAHGTELARTRPRGAGLELSGTGPLTLDLVFLSWCAWQVDNPQRIQRM
;
A
#
# COMPACT_ATOMS: atom_id res chain seq x y z
N MET A 1 -7.51 3.91 -20.56
CA MET A 1 -7.50 2.51 -20.07
C MET A 1 -6.92 2.54 -18.66
N SER A 2 -7.60 1.98 -17.67
CA SER A 2 -7.04 1.83 -16.32
C SER A 2 -6.02 0.70 -16.32
N ALA A 3 -4.84 0.93 -15.77
CA ALA A 3 -3.87 -0.15 -15.55
C ALA A 3 -4.27 -0.94 -14.31
N ALA A 4 -4.06 -2.26 -14.33
CA ALA A 4 -4.43 -3.15 -13.23
C ALA A 4 -3.27 -4.07 -12.85
N TRP A 5 -3.09 -4.25 -11.55
CA TRP A 5 -2.11 -5.14 -10.94
C TRP A 5 -2.76 -5.96 -9.83
N MET A 6 -2.17 -7.09 -9.48
CA MET A 6 -2.67 -7.98 -8.44
C MET A 6 -1.55 -8.35 -7.47
N TRP A 7 -1.75 -8.06 -6.19
CA TRP A 7 -0.94 -8.62 -5.11
C TRP A 7 -1.40 -10.05 -4.81
N GLU A 8 -0.49 -11.01 -4.91
CA GLU A 8 -0.70 -12.42 -4.55
C GLU A 8 0.53 -12.98 -3.82
N GLY A 9 0.30 -13.51 -2.61
CA GLY A 9 1.37 -14.00 -1.74
C GLY A 9 2.38 -12.91 -1.37
N GLN A 10 3.46 -12.84 -2.14
CA GLN A 10 4.59 -11.93 -1.99
C GLN A 10 4.84 -11.08 -3.23
N TRP A 11 4.06 -11.24 -4.30
CA TRP A 11 4.30 -10.64 -5.60
C TRP A 11 3.20 -9.65 -5.96
N LEU A 12 3.58 -8.60 -6.68
CA LEU A 12 2.66 -7.75 -7.43
C LEU A 12 2.84 -8.07 -8.91
N CYS A 13 1.78 -8.54 -9.55
CA CYS A 13 1.78 -8.92 -10.97
C CYS A 13 0.97 -7.92 -11.79
N ASP A 14 1.38 -7.67 -13.04
CA ASP A 14 0.56 -6.95 -14.02
C ASP A 14 -0.52 -7.85 -14.64
N SER A 15 -1.36 -7.28 -15.52
CA SER A 15 -2.44 -7.99 -16.19
C SER A 15 -2.00 -9.15 -17.10
N ALA A 16 -0.72 -9.20 -17.50
CA ALA A 16 -0.15 -10.31 -18.26
C ALA A 16 0.44 -11.40 -17.34
N GLY A 17 0.32 -11.25 -16.02
CA GLY A 17 0.89 -12.17 -15.04
C GLY A 17 2.38 -11.97 -14.80
N ARG A 18 2.99 -10.90 -15.35
CA ARG A 18 4.40 -10.62 -15.13
C ARG A 18 4.58 -9.99 -13.75
N GLN A 19 5.55 -10.50 -12.99
CA GLN A 19 5.93 -9.92 -11.71
C GLN A 19 6.58 -8.56 -11.93
N VAL A 20 6.01 -7.52 -11.32
CA VAL A 20 6.50 -6.14 -11.40
C VAL A 20 7.06 -5.64 -10.07
N ALA A 21 6.60 -6.20 -8.95
CA ALA A 21 7.13 -5.91 -7.62
C ALA A 21 7.13 -7.18 -6.74
N GLN A 22 7.94 -7.16 -5.69
CA GLN A 22 8.03 -8.26 -4.72
C GLN A 22 8.17 -7.71 -3.31
N TYR A 23 7.52 -8.32 -2.34
CA TYR A 23 7.80 -8.17 -0.92
C TYR A 23 8.55 -9.39 -0.41
N HIS A 24 9.75 -9.25 0.14
CA HIS A 24 10.49 -10.36 0.72
C HIS A 24 11.36 -9.85 1.86
N GLU A 25 11.41 -10.57 2.98
CA GLU A 25 12.26 -10.23 4.14
C GLU A 25 12.17 -8.74 4.54
N GLN A 26 10.95 -8.22 4.70
CA GLN A 26 10.68 -6.81 5.04
C GLN A 26 11.04 -5.79 3.96
N VAL A 27 11.44 -6.21 2.77
CA VAL A 27 11.82 -5.32 1.67
C VAL A 27 10.81 -5.40 0.52
N LEU A 28 10.35 -4.24 0.06
CA LEU A 28 9.62 -4.09 -1.21
C LEU A 28 10.61 -3.79 -2.33
N HIS A 29 10.68 -4.64 -3.35
CA HIS A 29 11.47 -4.46 -4.56
C HIS A 29 10.60 -3.99 -5.72
N PHE A 30 11.00 -2.92 -6.39
CA PHE A 30 10.30 -2.39 -7.57
C PHE A 30 11.24 -1.54 -8.44
N GLY A 31 11.24 -1.78 -9.76
CA GLY A 31 11.90 -0.90 -10.73
C GLY A 31 13.40 -0.67 -10.51
N GLY A 32 14.11 -1.61 -9.88
CA GLY A 32 15.52 -1.49 -9.50
C GLY A 32 15.79 -0.80 -8.16
N GLY A 33 14.76 -0.21 -7.53
CA GLY A 33 14.81 0.30 -6.16
C GLY A 33 14.24 -0.68 -5.14
N HIS A 34 14.43 -0.35 -3.87
CA HIS A 34 13.82 -1.05 -2.75
C HIS A 34 13.33 -0.11 -1.65
N VAL A 35 12.36 -0.58 -0.86
CA VAL A 35 11.90 0.07 0.38
C VAL A 35 12.02 -0.94 1.51
N LEU A 36 12.90 -0.67 2.48
CA LEU A 36 12.92 -1.41 3.74
C LEU A 36 11.72 -0.99 4.58
N VAL A 37 10.86 -1.94 4.94
CA VAL A 37 9.59 -1.67 5.61
C VAL A 37 9.65 -2.14 7.05
N GLU A 38 9.36 -1.21 7.96
CA GLU A 38 9.24 -1.45 9.38
C GLU A 38 7.81 -1.19 9.81
N ARG A 39 7.31 -2.01 10.72
CA ARG A 39 5.98 -1.83 11.28
C ARG A 39 6.10 -1.58 12.77
N ASP A 40 5.42 -0.53 13.21
CA ASP A 40 5.27 -0.19 14.61
C ASP A 40 3.78 -0.27 14.98
N THR A 41 3.47 -1.17 15.91
CA THR A 41 2.13 -1.33 16.47
C THR A 41 2.23 -1.13 17.96
N ASP A 42 2.16 0.13 18.36
CA ASP A 42 2.02 0.51 19.77
C ASP A 42 0.54 0.52 20.17
N GLU A 43 0.23 0.49 21.48
CA GLU A 43 -1.13 0.31 22.02
C GLU A 43 -2.22 1.10 21.28
N GLY A 44 -2.91 0.42 20.35
CA GLY A 44 -4.03 0.97 19.58
C GLY A 44 -3.65 1.90 18.42
N SER A 45 -2.37 2.11 18.11
CA SER A 45 -1.90 2.93 16.99
C SER A 45 -1.12 2.12 15.96
N LEU A 46 -1.48 2.27 14.69
CA LEU A 46 -0.79 1.62 13.57
C LEU A 46 0.08 2.64 12.86
N THR A 47 1.38 2.35 12.78
CA THR A 47 2.34 3.03 11.90
C THR A 47 3.13 2.02 11.09
N ILE A 48 3.30 2.29 9.80
CA ILE A 48 4.21 1.57 8.90
C ILE A 48 5.20 2.59 8.37
N ARG A 49 6.49 2.30 8.46
CA ARG A 49 7.57 3.12 7.92
C ARG A 49 8.26 2.38 6.78
N GLY A 50 8.75 3.13 5.82
CA GLY A 50 9.55 2.64 4.72
C GLY A 50 10.79 3.51 4.56
N THR A 51 11.93 2.92 4.26
CA THR A 51 13.15 3.66 3.90
C THR A 51 13.57 3.22 2.51
N THR A 52 13.60 4.14 1.55
CA THR A 52 13.99 3.82 0.17
C THR A 52 15.50 3.66 0.05
N SER A 53 15.96 3.04 -1.04
CA SER A 53 17.39 2.95 -1.39
C SER A 53 18.09 4.31 -1.51
N LEU A 54 17.32 5.39 -1.71
CA LEU A 54 17.81 6.76 -1.80
C LEU A 54 17.72 7.51 -0.47
N GLY A 55 17.31 6.84 0.61
CA GLY A 55 17.15 7.43 1.93
C GLY A 55 15.87 8.25 2.12
N GLU A 56 14.93 8.24 1.17
CA GLU A 56 13.62 8.85 1.39
C GLU A 56 12.86 8.03 2.44
N VAL A 57 12.24 8.73 3.38
CA VAL A 57 11.39 8.10 4.40
C VAL A 57 9.94 8.14 3.95
N PHE A 58 9.33 6.96 3.94
CA PHE A 58 7.92 6.74 3.71
C PHE A 58 7.25 6.42 5.04
N THR A 59 6.03 6.92 5.24
CA THR A 59 5.23 6.63 6.44
C THR A 59 3.79 6.43 6.06
N LEU A 60 3.10 5.53 6.74
CA LEU A 60 1.66 5.37 6.72
C LEU A 60 1.18 5.22 8.16
N ARG A 61 0.14 5.94 8.52
CA ARG A 61 -0.47 5.89 9.84
C ARG A 61 -1.98 5.86 9.74
N GLN A 62 -2.63 5.22 10.71
CA GLN A 62 -4.07 5.39 10.85
C GLN A 62 -4.41 6.81 11.32
N ALA A 63 -5.49 7.37 10.79
CA ALA A 63 -6.00 8.68 11.14
C ALA A 63 -7.26 8.51 12.01
N GLY A 64 -7.06 8.61 13.33
CA GLY A 64 -8.11 8.42 14.35
C GLY A 64 -8.11 7.02 14.96
N PHE A 65 -9.25 6.64 15.56
CA PHE A 65 -9.40 5.39 16.32
C PHE A 65 -9.58 4.12 15.46
N SER A 66 -9.68 4.27 14.13
CA SER A 66 -9.85 3.13 13.23
C SER A 66 -8.99 3.28 11.99
N VAL A 67 -8.71 2.16 11.35
CA VAL A 67 -8.00 2.12 10.06
C VAL A 67 -8.86 2.58 8.87
N HIS A 68 -10.05 3.15 9.11
CA HIS A 68 -10.94 3.60 8.05
C HIS A 68 -10.29 4.69 7.19
N HIS A 69 -9.51 5.57 7.83
CA HIS A 69 -8.69 6.57 7.17
C HIS A 69 -7.23 6.29 7.47
N LEU A 70 -6.42 6.20 6.43
CA LEU A 70 -4.96 6.14 6.56
C LEU A 70 -4.38 7.39 5.90
N HIS A 71 -3.40 7.99 6.55
CA HIS A 71 -2.61 9.09 6.00
C HIS A 71 -1.20 8.58 5.77
N ALA A 72 -0.65 8.93 4.62
CA ALA A 72 0.71 8.53 4.27
C ALA A 72 1.51 9.69 3.73
N GLN A 73 2.82 9.59 3.87
CA GLN A 73 3.78 10.53 3.32
C GLN A 73 4.96 9.74 2.76
N CYS A 74 5.19 9.84 1.45
CA CYS A 74 6.32 9.24 0.75
C CYS A 74 7.30 10.36 0.38
N GLY A 75 8.36 10.53 1.16
CA GLY A 75 9.22 11.69 1.05
C GLY A 75 8.43 13.00 1.28
N LEU A 76 8.38 13.86 0.27
CA LEU A 76 7.62 15.12 0.32
C LEU A 76 6.17 14.99 -0.15
N ARG A 77 5.74 13.79 -0.58
CA ARG A 77 4.45 13.58 -1.23
C ARG A 77 3.44 13.02 -0.23
N ALA A 78 2.32 13.71 -0.06
CA ALA A 78 1.28 13.32 0.89
C ALA A 78 0.13 12.56 0.20
N TYR A 79 -0.41 11.57 0.90
CA TYR A 79 -1.46 10.69 0.41
C TYR A 79 -2.52 10.41 1.47
N ARG A 80 -3.75 10.15 1.01
CA ARG A 80 -4.86 9.66 1.84
C ARG A 80 -5.43 8.39 1.25
N LEU A 81 -5.70 7.42 2.12
CA LEU A 81 -6.26 6.12 1.74
C LEU A 81 -7.55 5.79 2.50
N PRO A 82 -8.65 6.54 2.27
CA PRO A 82 -9.94 6.23 2.88
C PRO A 82 -10.50 4.92 2.33
N ARG A 83 -11.16 4.14 3.20
CA ARG A 83 -12.06 3.07 2.74
C ARG A 83 -13.27 3.68 2.02
N THR A 84 -13.77 2.97 1.00
CA THR A 84 -14.95 3.41 0.24
C THR A 84 -16.26 3.15 0.98
N ARG A 85 -16.25 2.21 1.94
CA ARG A 85 -17.40 1.85 2.80
C ARG A 85 -16.91 1.58 4.21
N ARG A 86 -17.73 1.88 5.22
CA ARG A 86 -17.41 1.74 6.64
C ARG A 86 -16.86 0.37 7.04
N PHE A 87 -17.48 -0.69 6.54
CA PHE A 87 -17.07 -2.09 6.77
C PHE A 87 -16.39 -2.72 5.55
N GLY A 88 -16.12 -1.92 4.51
CA GLY A 88 -15.40 -2.36 3.32
C GLY A 88 -13.91 -2.49 3.57
N ARG A 89 -13.23 -3.18 2.66
CA ARG A 89 -11.76 -3.26 2.58
C ARG A 89 -11.21 -2.67 1.28
N GLU A 90 -12.10 -2.09 0.47
CA GLU A 90 -11.72 -1.34 -0.73
C GLU A 90 -11.32 0.07 -0.33
N ARG A 91 -10.23 0.59 -0.89
CA ARG A 91 -9.74 1.95 -0.63
C ARG A 91 -9.48 2.72 -1.92
N VAL A 92 -9.57 4.03 -1.83
CA VAL A 92 -9.06 4.94 -2.84
C VAL A 92 -7.72 5.49 -2.39
N ILE A 93 -6.74 5.61 -3.27
CA ILE A 93 -5.47 6.27 -3.02
C ILE A 93 -5.54 7.67 -3.64
N LEU A 94 -5.56 8.68 -2.79
CA LEU A 94 -5.68 10.08 -3.14
C LEU A 94 -4.35 10.80 -2.91
N ASP A 95 -3.98 11.70 -3.81
CA ASP A 95 -2.87 12.65 -3.58
C ASP A 95 -3.27 13.78 -2.60
N ALA A 96 -2.34 14.72 -2.40
CA ALA A 96 -2.54 15.89 -1.56
C ALA A 96 -3.68 16.82 -2.03
N HIS A 97 -3.97 16.83 -3.33
CA HIS A 97 -5.03 17.62 -3.95
C HIS A 97 -6.38 16.90 -3.96
N GLY A 98 -6.43 15.62 -3.56
CA GLY A 98 -7.63 14.80 -3.60
C GLY A 98 -7.86 14.12 -4.95
N THR A 99 -6.87 14.09 -5.84
CA THR A 99 -6.92 13.35 -7.10
C THR A 99 -6.78 11.86 -6.85
N GLU A 100 -7.64 11.04 -7.44
CA GLU A 100 -7.53 9.58 -7.40
C GLU A 100 -6.40 9.09 -8.30
N LEU A 101 -5.37 8.49 -7.68
CA LEU A 101 -4.25 7.88 -8.37
C LEU A 101 -4.49 6.39 -8.61
N ALA A 102 -5.13 5.73 -7.65
CA ALA A 102 -5.42 4.31 -7.73
C ALA A 102 -6.52 3.89 -6.74
N ARG A 103 -6.95 2.65 -6.88
CA ARG A 103 -7.92 1.99 -6.00
C ARG A 103 -7.43 0.60 -5.65
N THR A 104 -7.60 0.21 -4.40
CA THR A 104 -7.31 -1.15 -3.95
C THR A 104 -8.61 -1.89 -3.66
N ARG A 105 -8.74 -3.14 -4.12
CA ARG A 105 -9.91 -3.98 -3.89
C ARG A 105 -9.50 -5.40 -3.50
N PRO A 106 -10.06 -5.98 -2.43
CA PRO A 106 -9.79 -7.38 -2.09
C PRO A 106 -10.25 -8.32 -3.20
N ARG A 107 -9.41 -9.31 -3.54
CA ARG A 107 -9.73 -10.35 -4.54
C ARG A 107 -9.26 -11.71 -4.01
N GLY A 108 -10.18 -12.49 -3.45
CA GLY A 108 -9.82 -13.76 -2.78
C GLY A 108 -8.84 -13.53 -1.64
N ALA A 109 -7.66 -14.17 -1.69
CA ALA A 109 -6.56 -13.95 -0.76
C ALA A 109 -5.63 -12.77 -1.16
N GLY A 110 -5.79 -12.23 -2.37
CA GLY A 110 -4.98 -11.15 -2.92
C GLY A 110 -5.63 -9.78 -2.84
N LEU A 111 -4.98 -8.80 -3.45
CA LEU A 111 -5.45 -7.42 -3.55
C LEU A 111 -5.25 -6.89 -4.96
N GLU A 112 -6.35 -6.53 -5.62
CA GLU A 112 -6.33 -5.83 -6.89
C GLU A 112 -5.96 -4.36 -6.66
N LEU A 113 -5.07 -3.83 -7.49
CA LEU A 113 -4.68 -2.42 -7.57
C LEU A 113 -5.02 -1.91 -8.97
N SER A 114 -5.97 -0.99 -9.09
CA SER A 114 -6.31 -0.33 -10.36
C SER A 114 -5.81 1.10 -10.33
N GLY A 115 -4.94 1.49 -11.26
CA GLY A 115 -4.37 2.84 -11.34
C GLY A 115 -4.89 3.66 -12.51
N THR A 116 -4.81 4.99 -12.36
CA THR A 116 -5.10 5.97 -13.43
C THR A 116 -3.86 6.32 -14.26
N GLY A 117 -2.67 5.94 -13.80
CA GLY A 117 -1.38 6.18 -14.45
C GLY A 117 -0.39 5.02 -14.25
N PRO A 118 0.92 5.24 -14.50
CA PRO A 118 1.94 4.21 -14.32
C PRO A 118 2.10 3.81 -12.84
N LEU A 119 2.53 2.57 -12.62
CA LEU A 119 2.87 2.10 -11.27
C LEU A 119 4.13 2.83 -10.79
N THR A 120 4.07 3.39 -9.59
CA THR A 120 5.20 4.08 -8.94
C THR A 120 5.60 3.33 -7.67
N LEU A 121 6.81 3.62 -7.16
CA LEU A 121 7.28 3.07 -5.88
C LEU A 121 6.33 3.43 -4.73
N ASP A 122 5.81 4.66 -4.72
CA ASP A 122 4.80 5.12 -3.77
C ASP A 122 3.53 4.23 -3.84
N LEU A 123 2.99 3.99 -5.04
CA LEU A 123 1.80 3.13 -5.19
C LEU A 123 2.07 1.67 -4.77
N VAL A 124 3.27 1.14 -5.00
CA VAL A 124 3.68 -0.19 -4.51
C VAL A 124 3.66 -0.21 -2.98
N PHE A 125 4.30 0.75 -2.32
CA PHE A 125 4.32 0.86 -0.86
C PHE A 125 2.91 1.05 -0.27
N LEU A 126 2.14 1.98 -0.82
CA LEU A 126 0.81 2.33 -0.32
C LEU A 126 -0.19 1.18 -0.48
N SER A 127 -0.17 0.49 -1.61
CA SER A 127 -1.05 -0.66 -1.87
C SER A 127 -0.67 -1.87 -1.01
N TRP A 128 0.62 -2.12 -0.81
CA TRP A 128 1.09 -3.16 0.11
C TRP A 128 0.66 -2.84 1.55
N CYS A 129 0.83 -1.60 2.01
CA CYS A 129 0.37 -1.19 3.34
C CYS A 129 -1.13 -1.39 3.50
N ALA A 130 -1.94 -0.96 2.53
CA ALA A 130 -3.39 -1.20 2.55
C ALA A 130 -3.71 -2.69 2.65
N TRP A 131 -3.01 -3.53 1.89
CA TRP A 131 -3.18 -4.98 1.92
C TRP A 131 -2.91 -5.58 3.30
N GLN A 132 -1.84 -5.15 3.97
CA GLN A 132 -1.46 -5.62 5.30
C GLN A 132 -2.46 -5.17 6.37
N VAL A 133 -2.96 -3.94 6.26
CA VAL A 133 -3.90 -3.35 7.23
C VAL A 133 -5.29 -3.97 7.12
N ASP A 134 -5.73 -4.28 5.90
CA ASP A 134 -7.07 -4.79 5.65
C ASP A 134 -7.20 -6.32 5.75
N ASN A 135 -6.10 -7.03 6.00
CA ASN A 135 -6.09 -8.49 6.20
C ASN A 135 -5.56 -8.86 7.59
N PRO A 136 -6.43 -9.06 8.60
CA PRO A 136 -6.04 -9.34 9.98
C PRO A 136 -5.12 -10.54 10.15
N GLN A 137 -5.29 -11.59 9.34
CA GLN A 137 -4.43 -12.78 9.38
C GLN A 137 -2.97 -12.47 8.99
N ARG A 138 -2.74 -11.42 8.18
CA ARG A 138 -1.39 -10.92 7.84
C ARG A 138 -0.85 -9.96 8.89
N ILE A 139 -1.67 -9.53 9.84
CA ILE A 139 -1.22 -8.81 11.04
C ILE A 139 -0.64 -9.78 12.07
N GLN A 140 -1.14 -11.03 12.13
CA GLN A 140 -0.75 -12.02 13.15
C GLN A 140 0.38 -12.98 12.74
N ARG A 141 0.80 -13.00 11.46
CA ARG A 141 1.74 -13.99 10.91
C ARG A 141 3.13 -13.43 10.59
N MET A 142 3.54 -12.36 11.25
CA MET A 142 4.86 -11.75 11.09
C MET A 142 5.59 -11.75 12.43
#